data_AF-A0A419WDT8-F1
#
_entry.id   AF-A0A419WDT8-F1
#
_cell.length_a   1.000
_cell.length_b   1.000
_cell.length_c   1.000
_cell.angle_alpha   90.00
_cell.angle_beta   90.00
_cell.angle_gamma   90.00
#
_symmetry.space_group_name_H-M   'P 1'
#
loop_
_entity.id
_entity.type
_entity.pdbx_description
1 polymer ?
#
loop_
_entity_poly.entity_id
_entity_poly.type
_entity_poly.pdbx_seq_one_letter_code
_entity_poly.pdbx_strand_id
1 'polypeptide(L)'
;MADESDRSADADESDGSVPTRRAVLKASSGALALPVVGAGNVQADDGDGSGGLLDALPIDGACPDATIEPSMGHCEGATTAGCADDHPATVELREAVRESLETRYPTAGTLIDAGYKPYFDTLERGDDSWSHWINPAFIGDATVLDPDRPESVLVDNQSWRSIGVMFIATGSGEAIEPPPPVYDGDEAVWQEQQVDEYVVDEQQSAGDTGTSDGSDDSHDQQPDRCSPWHYHAGLPGRAAWWYYQQVYGQEYEDGTLSVPCRTPCMLHVWSVDHPESVYAHDAPPEEYRTQEPADEPGFETDAEPGTDELGWDVVPDSLVPERPEERSFLEFRR
;
A
#
# COMPACT_ATOMS: atom_id res chain seq x y z
N MET A 1 44.24 -61.42 44.05
CA MET A 1 43.42 -60.71 45.05
C MET A 1 42.88 -59.51 44.30
N ALA A 2 41.69 -59.65 43.71
CA ALA A 2 40.42 -59.14 44.27
C ALA A 2 40.51 -57.60 44.42
N ASP A 3 39.68 -56.76 43.81
CA ASP A 3 38.24 -56.86 43.64
C ASP A 3 37.73 -55.59 42.91
N GLU A 4 36.62 -55.72 42.16
CA GLU A 4 35.48 -54.77 41.97
C GLU A 4 35.72 -53.24 41.80
N SER A 5 34.97 -52.43 41.04
CA SER A 5 33.71 -52.55 40.29
C SER A 5 33.47 -51.19 39.57
N ASP A 6 32.87 -51.27 38.38
CA ASP A 6 31.75 -50.42 37.92
C ASP A 6 31.95 -48.92 37.59
N ARG A 7 31.83 -48.55 36.30
CA ARG A 7 30.72 -47.70 35.79
C ARG A 7 30.82 -47.44 34.29
N SER A 8 29.75 -47.82 33.61
CA SER A 8 29.38 -47.46 32.24
C SER A 8 29.08 -45.96 32.09
N ALA A 9 29.42 -45.41 30.93
CA ALA A 9 28.72 -44.29 30.30
C ALA A 9 28.94 -44.38 28.79
N ASP A 10 27.96 -44.97 28.11
CA ASP A 10 27.77 -44.87 26.66
C ASP A 10 27.37 -43.42 26.33
N ALA A 11 28.10 -42.79 25.41
CA ALA A 11 27.65 -41.59 24.71
C ALA A 11 27.53 -41.96 23.23
N ASP A 12 26.29 -42.19 22.83
CA ASP A 12 25.84 -42.40 21.46
C ASP A 12 25.83 -41.01 20.77
N GLU A 13 26.87 -40.71 19.98
CA GLU A 13 26.90 -39.56 19.07
C GLU A 13 25.93 -39.84 17.92
N SER A 14 24.66 -39.47 18.11
CA SER A 14 23.70 -39.38 17.01
C SER A 14 24.04 -38.13 16.19
N ASP A 15 24.79 -38.35 15.11
CA ASP A 15 25.10 -37.37 14.08
C ASP A 15 23.80 -37.00 13.35
N GLY A 16 23.07 -36.06 13.95
CA GLY A 16 21.87 -35.46 13.38
C GLY A 16 22.26 -34.65 12.15
N SER A 17 22.14 -35.26 10.98
CA SER A 17 22.33 -34.63 9.69
C SER A 17 21.53 -33.32 9.63
N VAL A 18 22.24 -32.20 9.77
CA VAL A 18 21.69 -30.85 9.62
C VAL A 18 21.12 -30.75 8.21
N PRO A 19 19.79 -30.56 8.04
CA PRO A 19 19.22 -30.36 6.74
C PRO A 19 19.76 -29.05 6.18
N THR A 20 20.46 -29.12 5.05
CA THR A 20 21.02 -27.93 4.39
C THR A 20 19.89 -27.02 3.90
N ARG A 21 20.13 -25.70 3.93
CA ARG A 21 19.22 -24.60 3.52
C ARG A 21 18.40 -24.87 2.25
N ARG A 22 18.92 -25.68 1.32
CA ARG A 22 18.31 -26.01 0.03
C ARG A 22 17.22 -27.09 0.08
N ALA A 23 17.17 -27.90 1.15
CA ALA A 23 16.18 -28.98 1.30
C ALA A 23 14.84 -28.47 1.85
N VAL A 24 14.84 -27.35 2.59
CA VAL A 24 13.65 -26.79 3.23
C VAL A 24 12.80 -25.98 2.23
N LEU A 25 13.41 -25.26 1.29
CA LEU A 25 12.68 -24.46 0.28
C LEU A 25 11.98 -25.29 -0.82
N LYS A 26 12.37 -26.56 -1.01
CA LYS A 26 11.67 -27.48 -1.93
C LYS A 26 10.37 -28.05 -1.36
N ALA A 27 10.08 -27.83 -0.08
CA ALA A 27 8.84 -28.31 0.55
C ALA A 27 7.69 -27.29 0.47
N SER A 28 7.97 -26.00 0.25
CA SER A 28 6.97 -24.91 0.24
C SER A 28 6.53 -24.46 -1.16
N SER A 29 7.17 -24.95 -2.22
CA SER A 29 6.78 -24.73 -3.62
C SER A 29 5.75 -25.75 -4.13
N GLY A 30 5.16 -26.55 -3.23
CA GLY A 30 4.06 -27.45 -3.55
C GLY A 30 2.74 -26.68 -3.60
N ALA A 31 2.25 -26.42 -4.82
CA ALA A 31 0.92 -25.90 -5.10
C ALA A 31 -0.16 -26.59 -4.24
N LEU A 32 -0.71 -25.88 -3.25
CA LEU A 32 -1.92 -26.27 -2.55
C LEU A 32 -3.11 -25.69 -3.30
N ALA A 33 -3.68 -26.48 -4.21
CA ALA A 33 -5.02 -26.24 -4.73
C ALA A 33 -6.04 -26.49 -3.61
N LEU A 34 -6.72 -25.42 -3.16
CA LEU A 34 -7.85 -25.54 -2.24
C LEU A 34 -9.16 -25.53 -3.06
N PRO A 35 -10.04 -26.55 -2.93
CA PRO A 35 -11.34 -26.50 -3.56
C PRO A 35 -12.29 -25.61 -2.74
N VAL A 36 -12.85 -24.59 -3.38
CA VAL A 36 -14.00 -23.85 -2.85
C VAL A 36 -15.26 -24.70 -3.06
N VAL A 37 -15.90 -25.15 -1.97
CA VAL A 37 -17.25 -25.73 -2.02
C VAL A 37 -18.17 -24.86 -1.18
N GLY A 38 -19.21 -24.33 -1.83
CA GLY A 38 -20.20 -23.45 -1.23
C GLY A 38 -21.27 -24.16 -0.39
N ALA A 39 -21.82 -23.35 0.53
CA ALA A 39 -23.12 -23.40 1.20
C ALA A 39 -23.50 -24.62 2.07
N GLY A 40 -23.60 -24.40 3.39
CA GLY A 40 -24.42 -25.20 4.29
C GLY A 40 -24.11 -24.99 5.79
N ASN A 41 -25.07 -24.45 6.55
CA ASN A 41 -25.02 -24.30 8.01
C ASN A 41 -24.66 -25.60 8.75
N VAL A 42 -23.66 -25.60 9.65
CA VAL A 42 -23.63 -26.46 10.87
C VAL A 42 -22.77 -25.82 11.98
N GLN A 43 -23.41 -25.65 13.14
CA GLN A 43 -22.98 -25.88 14.53
C GLN A 43 -21.50 -26.21 14.85
N ALA A 44 -20.99 -25.58 15.91
CA ALA A 44 -19.68 -25.82 16.54
C ALA A 44 -19.53 -27.24 17.15
N ASP A 45 -18.34 -27.84 16.96
CA ASP A 45 -17.49 -28.44 18.02
C ASP A 45 -16.12 -28.87 17.47
N ASP A 46 -15.06 -28.55 18.22
CA ASP A 46 -13.68 -29.10 18.31
C ASP A 46 -12.85 -29.47 17.06
N GLY A 47 -11.81 -28.63 16.83
CA GLY A 47 -10.42 -29.07 16.73
C GLY A 47 -9.92 -29.69 15.41
N ASP A 48 -9.39 -28.83 14.52
CA ASP A 48 -8.11 -29.14 13.86
C ASP A 48 -7.42 -27.85 13.39
N GLY A 49 -6.14 -27.73 13.71
CA GLY A 49 -5.35 -26.51 13.59
C GLY A 49 -4.92 -26.25 12.14
N SER A 50 -5.75 -25.54 11.40
CA SER A 50 -5.33 -24.81 10.19
C SER A 50 -5.35 -23.31 10.50
N GLY A 51 -4.53 -22.90 11.47
CA GLY A 51 -4.32 -21.49 11.78
C GLY A 51 -3.60 -20.83 10.61
N GLY A 52 -4.37 -20.25 9.70
CA GLY A 52 -3.84 -19.43 8.63
C GLY A 52 -3.17 -18.16 9.19
N LEU A 53 -2.32 -17.53 8.39
CA LEU A 53 -1.69 -16.24 8.71
C LEU A 53 -2.72 -15.20 9.24
N LEU A 54 -3.96 -15.28 8.77
CA LEU A 54 -5.06 -14.37 9.11
C LEU A 54 -5.60 -14.56 10.54
N ASP A 55 -5.55 -15.77 11.11
CA ASP A 55 -5.95 -16.03 12.51
C ASP A 55 -4.89 -15.53 13.52
N ALA A 56 -3.67 -15.24 13.03
CA ALA A 56 -2.58 -14.73 13.85
C ALA A 56 -2.56 -13.20 13.94
N LEU A 57 -3.26 -12.50 13.05
CA LEU A 57 -3.33 -11.04 13.06
C LEU A 57 -4.25 -10.58 14.20
N PRO A 58 -3.77 -9.74 15.14
CA PRO A 58 -4.60 -9.17 16.18
C PRO A 58 -5.54 -8.13 15.56
N ILE A 59 -6.64 -8.59 14.97
CA ILE A 59 -7.75 -7.76 14.51
C ILE A 59 -8.56 -7.43 15.77
N ASP A 60 -8.24 -6.31 16.41
CA ASP A 60 -9.02 -5.82 17.54
C ASP A 60 -10.49 -5.62 17.10
N GLY A 61 -11.42 -6.26 17.81
CA GLY A 61 -12.83 -6.41 17.43
C GLY A 61 -13.69 -5.14 17.48
N ALA A 62 -13.13 -3.96 17.20
CA ALA A 62 -13.80 -2.66 17.28
C ALA A 62 -13.72 -1.84 15.98
N CYS A 63 -13.37 -2.46 14.84
CA CYS A 63 -13.36 -1.79 13.53
C CYS A 63 -14.67 -2.06 12.79
N PRO A 64 -15.69 -1.18 12.85
CA PRO A 64 -16.99 -1.44 12.22
C PRO A 64 -16.93 -1.53 10.69
N ASP A 65 -15.97 -0.85 10.07
CA ASP A 65 -15.82 -0.81 8.61
C ASP A 65 -14.91 -1.92 8.07
N ALA A 66 -14.21 -2.63 8.95
CA ALA A 66 -13.25 -3.66 8.56
C ALA A 66 -13.95 -4.85 7.90
N THR A 67 -13.48 -5.24 6.72
CA THR A 67 -13.97 -6.43 6.02
C THR A 67 -12.84 -7.40 5.68
N ILE A 68 -13.20 -8.66 5.39
CA ILE A 68 -12.22 -9.69 4.95
C ILE A 68 -11.91 -9.53 3.47
N GLU A 69 -12.93 -9.26 2.66
CA GLU A 69 -12.80 -9.02 1.22
C GLU A 69 -12.25 -7.61 0.93
N PRO A 70 -11.79 -7.30 -0.29
CA PRO A 70 -11.52 -5.93 -0.69
C PRO A 70 -12.74 -5.03 -0.44
N SER A 71 -12.52 -3.91 0.24
CA SER A 71 -13.55 -2.88 0.41
C SER A 71 -12.93 -1.52 0.67
N MET A 72 -13.65 -0.48 0.27
CA MET A 72 -13.28 0.91 0.51
C MET A 72 -14.41 1.71 1.15
N GLY A 73 -14.06 2.85 1.74
CA GLY A 73 -14.98 3.88 2.21
C GLY A 73 -14.47 5.27 1.84
N HIS A 74 -15.34 6.27 1.92
CA HIS A 74 -14.97 7.66 1.63
C HIS A 74 -14.41 8.34 2.88
N CYS A 75 -13.35 9.14 2.69
CA CYS A 75 -12.77 9.92 3.78
C CYS A 75 -13.70 11.06 4.25
N GLU A 76 -13.39 11.63 5.41
CA GLU A 76 -14.15 12.78 5.89
C GLU A 76 -14.00 13.94 4.91
N GLY A 77 -15.12 14.56 4.51
CA GLY A 77 -15.11 15.64 3.53
C GLY A 77 -14.80 15.21 2.08
N ALA A 78 -14.68 13.91 1.81
CA ALA A 78 -14.55 13.38 0.46
C ALA A 78 -15.89 13.46 -0.29
N THR A 79 -15.81 13.77 -1.59
CA THR A 79 -16.94 13.81 -2.52
C THR A 79 -16.43 13.64 -3.95
N THR A 80 -17.08 12.74 -4.69
CA THR A 80 -16.86 12.57 -6.13
C THR A 80 -17.89 13.35 -6.96
N ALA A 81 -18.89 13.95 -6.33
CA ALA A 81 -20.04 14.54 -7.03
C ALA A 81 -19.65 15.70 -7.95
N GLY A 82 -18.66 16.50 -7.55
CA GLY A 82 -18.11 17.59 -8.35
C GLY A 82 -16.92 17.19 -9.22
N CYS A 83 -16.46 15.93 -9.16
CA CYS A 83 -15.31 15.46 -9.92
C CYS A 83 -15.65 15.24 -11.40
N ALA A 84 -14.91 15.90 -12.27
CA ALA A 84 -15.00 15.74 -13.71
C ALA A 84 -13.62 15.60 -14.34
N ASP A 85 -13.48 14.64 -15.26
CA ASP A 85 -12.23 14.34 -15.95
C ASP A 85 -11.79 15.49 -16.88
N ASP A 86 -12.73 16.30 -17.36
CA ASP A 86 -12.50 17.46 -18.22
C ASP A 86 -12.38 18.78 -17.45
N HIS A 87 -12.44 18.75 -16.10
CA HIS A 87 -12.20 19.93 -15.28
C HIS A 87 -10.74 20.40 -15.44
N PRO A 88 -10.46 21.71 -15.59
CA PRO A 88 -9.10 22.22 -15.81
C PRO A 88 -8.08 21.74 -14.77
N ALA A 89 -8.45 21.75 -13.48
CA ALA A 89 -7.56 21.28 -12.41
C ALA A 89 -7.29 19.76 -12.48
N THR A 90 -8.26 18.96 -12.93
CA THR A 90 -8.08 17.53 -13.16
C THR A 90 -7.15 17.27 -14.34
N VAL A 91 -7.35 17.98 -15.45
CA VAL A 91 -6.51 17.86 -16.65
C VAL A 91 -5.08 18.23 -16.31
N GLU A 92 -4.87 19.34 -15.59
CA GLU A 92 -3.54 19.78 -15.19
C GLU A 92 -2.84 18.79 -14.25
N LEU A 93 -3.57 18.26 -13.25
CA LEU A 93 -3.02 17.25 -12.35
C LEU A 93 -2.63 15.97 -13.10
N ARG A 94 -3.51 15.47 -13.98
CA ARG A 94 -3.26 14.28 -14.81
C ARG A 94 -2.04 14.48 -15.71
N GLU A 95 -1.92 15.65 -16.32
CA GLU A 95 -0.79 16.00 -17.18
C GLU A 95 0.53 16.08 -16.40
N ALA A 96 0.52 16.70 -15.21
CA ALA A 96 1.69 16.74 -14.33
C ALA A 96 2.11 15.34 -13.86
N VAL A 97 1.16 14.49 -13.48
CA VAL A 97 1.41 13.08 -13.15
C VAL A 97 2.02 12.36 -14.35
N ARG A 98 1.42 12.49 -15.54
CA ARG A 98 1.92 11.87 -16.76
C ARG A 98 3.36 12.31 -17.08
N GLU A 99 3.65 13.61 -17.02
CA GLU A 99 4.99 14.14 -17.26
C GLU A 99 6.01 13.57 -16.26
N SER A 100 5.66 13.52 -14.97
CA SER A 100 6.52 12.94 -13.93
C SER A 100 6.79 11.46 -14.17
N LEU A 101 5.76 10.67 -14.50
CA LEU A 101 5.92 9.25 -14.80
C LEU A 101 6.75 9.01 -16.08
N GLU A 102 6.59 9.82 -17.12
CA GLU A 102 7.35 9.69 -18.37
C GLU A 102 8.81 10.14 -18.22
N THR A 103 9.09 11.13 -17.39
CA THR A 103 10.42 11.77 -17.31
C THR A 103 11.26 11.34 -16.12
N ARG A 104 10.64 11.10 -14.97
CA ARG A 104 11.33 10.76 -13.70
C ARG A 104 11.19 9.30 -13.34
N TYR A 105 10.03 8.70 -13.61
CA TYR A 105 9.71 7.34 -13.20
C TYR A 105 9.27 6.42 -14.36
N PRO A 106 9.97 6.41 -15.52
CA PRO A 106 9.50 5.68 -16.71
C PRO A 106 9.57 4.15 -16.61
N THR A 107 10.32 3.61 -15.63
CA THR A 107 10.54 2.16 -15.46
C THR A 107 10.66 1.78 -13.98
N ALA A 108 10.46 0.49 -13.68
CA ALA A 108 10.70 -0.06 -12.35
C ALA A 108 12.13 0.23 -11.83
N GLY A 109 13.16 0.18 -12.68
CA GLY A 109 14.52 0.56 -12.29
C GLY A 109 14.65 2.01 -11.82
N THR A 110 14.01 2.96 -12.53
CA THR A 110 14.03 4.37 -12.09
C THR A 110 13.30 4.59 -10.76
N LEU A 111 12.26 3.81 -10.48
CA LEU A 111 11.58 3.81 -9.18
C LEU A 111 12.53 3.33 -8.08
N ILE A 112 13.24 2.23 -8.31
CA ILE A 112 14.23 1.66 -7.37
C ILE A 112 15.30 2.69 -7.04
N ASP A 113 15.87 3.33 -8.07
CA ASP A 113 16.90 4.37 -7.92
C ASP A 113 16.40 5.59 -7.15
N ALA A 114 15.12 5.94 -7.32
CA ALA A 114 14.45 7.00 -6.57
C ALA A 114 14.04 6.61 -5.14
N GLY A 115 14.31 5.36 -4.72
CA GLY A 115 14.05 4.88 -3.37
C GLY A 115 12.67 4.28 -3.15
N TYR A 116 11.86 4.12 -4.20
CA TYR A 116 10.60 3.39 -4.12
C TYR A 116 10.84 1.92 -3.80
N LYS A 117 9.91 1.35 -3.06
CA LYS A 117 9.90 -0.04 -2.65
C LYS A 117 8.65 -0.71 -3.19
N PRO A 118 8.78 -1.91 -3.75
CA PRO A 118 7.60 -2.64 -4.17
C PRO A 118 6.72 -2.92 -2.94
N TYR A 119 5.49 -2.42 -3.03
CA TYR A 119 4.38 -2.66 -2.13
C TYR A 119 3.47 -3.62 -2.88
N PHE A 120 3.94 -4.86 -3.10
CA PHE A 120 3.05 -5.84 -3.74
C PHE A 120 1.87 -6.04 -2.79
N ASP A 121 0.65 -5.91 -3.28
CA ASP A 121 -0.57 -6.26 -2.55
C ASP A 121 -0.60 -7.78 -2.40
N THR A 122 0.23 -8.28 -1.47
CA THR A 122 0.65 -9.68 -1.29
C THR A 122 -0.48 -10.68 -1.02
N LEU A 123 -1.73 -10.21 -0.95
CA LEU A 123 -2.92 -10.98 -0.63
C LEU A 123 -3.96 -11.02 -1.75
N GLU A 124 -3.84 -10.17 -2.78
CA GLU A 124 -4.77 -10.20 -3.91
C GLU A 124 -4.42 -11.34 -4.85
N ARG A 125 -5.32 -12.34 -4.89
CA ARG A 125 -5.34 -13.39 -5.90
C ARG A 125 -6.28 -12.93 -7.01
N GLY A 126 -5.76 -12.14 -7.93
CA GLY A 126 -6.47 -11.66 -9.12
C GLY A 126 -5.50 -11.49 -10.28
N ASP A 127 -6.03 -11.42 -11.51
CA ASP A 127 -5.30 -11.07 -12.74
C ASP A 127 -4.96 -9.56 -12.77
N ASP A 128 -4.77 -8.96 -11.60
CA ASP A 128 -4.57 -7.54 -11.43
C ASP A 128 -3.10 -7.28 -11.78
N SER A 129 -2.89 -7.13 -13.09
CA SER A 129 -1.61 -7.01 -13.78
C SER A 129 -0.89 -5.70 -13.47
N TRP A 130 -0.94 -5.23 -12.22
CA TRP A 130 -0.29 -4.02 -11.76
C TRP A 130 0.16 -4.14 -10.29
N SER A 131 1.04 -3.24 -9.87
CA SER A 131 1.62 -3.21 -8.52
C SER A 131 1.79 -1.79 -8.02
N HIS A 132 1.65 -1.61 -6.71
CA HIS A 132 2.01 -0.36 -6.04
C HIS A 132 3.50 -0.37 -5.69
N TRP A 133 4.13 0.78 -5.85
CA TRP A 133 5.51 1.03 -5.46
C TRP A 133 5.51 2.26 -4.58
N ILE A 134 5.95 2.12 -3.34
CA ILE A 134 5.79 3.13 -2.30
C ILE A 134 7.12 3.78 -1.95
N ASN A 135 7.14 5.09 -1.72
CA ASN A 135 8.34 5.81 -1.27
C ASN A 135 8.23 6.20 0.20
N PRO A 136 8.93 5.50 1.12
CA PRO A 136 8.84 5.80 2.55
C PRO A 136 9.27 7.23 2.90
N ALA A 137 10.19 7.83 2.12
CA ALA A 137 10.65 9.18 2.37
C ALA A 137 9.60 10.24 2.04
N PHE A 138 8.70 9.96 1.08
CA PHE A 138 7.67 10.90 0.66
C PHE A 138 6.44 10.81 1.57
N ILE A 139 6.05 9.60 1.99
CA ILE A 139 4.99 9.40 3.02
C ILE A 139 5.31 10.13 4.33
N GLY A 140 6.60 10.13 4.71
CA GLY A 140 7.05 10.76 5.94
C GLY A 140 7.21 12.28 5.86
N ASP A 141 7.04 12.89 4.68
CA ASP A 141 7.20 14.34 4.52
C ASP A 141 5.88 15.12 4.65
N ALA A 142 5.93 16.45 4.54
CA ALA A 142 4.77 17.32 4.78
C ALA A 142 3.93 17.59 3.51
N THR A 143 4.39 17.13 2.36
CA THR A 143 3.79 17.38 1.05
C THR A 143 2.71 16.35 0.79
N VAL A 144 1.60 16.77 0.20
CA VAL A 144 0.52 15.89 -0.27
C VAL A 144 0.07 16.40 -1.63
N LEU A 145 -0.33 15.49 -2.53
CA LEU A 145 -0.72 15.81 -3.92
C LEU A 145 0.40 16.48 -4.73
N ASP A 146 1.65 16.03 -4.58
CA ASP A 146 2.77 16.46 -5.42
C ASP A 146 3.07 15.45 -6.54
N PRO A 147 2.71 15.75 -7.81
CA PRO A 147 2.95 14.83 -8.93
C PRO A 147 4.43 14.49 -9.15
N ASP A 148 5.33 15.36 -8.70
CA ASP A 148 6.77 15.17 -8.83
C ASP A 148 7.35 14.18 -7.81
N ARG A 149 6.64 13.99 -6.69
CA ARG A 149 7.08 13.18 -5.54
C ARG A 149 5.91 12.36 -4.96
N PRO A 150 5.18 11.56 -5.77
CA PRO A 150 4.01 10.84 -5.30
C PRO A 150 4.40 9.78 -4.27
N GLU A 151 3.60 9.60 -3.22
CA GLU A 151 3.89 8.61 -2.17
C GLU A 151 3.89 7.18 -2.72
N SER A 152 3.09 6.92 -3.75
CA SER A 152 3.06 5.65 -4.45
C SER A 152 2.91 5.82 -5.96
N VAL A 153 3.61 4.97 -6.72
CA VAL A 153 3.52 4.84 -8.18
C VAL A 153 2.91 3.48 -8.51
N LEU A 154 2.00 3.47 -9.49
CA LEU A 154 1.29 2.28 -9.95
C LEU A 154 2.00 1.79 -11.22
N VAL A 155 2.45 0.55 -11.22
CA VAL A 155 3.24 -0.04 -12.31
C VAL A 155 2.47 -1.20 -12.91
N ASP A 156 2.34 -1.21 -14.24
CA ASP A 156 1.80 -2.33 -14.98
C ASP A 156 2.79 -3.50 -14.97
N ASN A 157 2.41 -4.64 -14.42
CA ASN A 157 3.29 -5.79 -14.22
C ASN A 157 3.68 -6.46 -15.53
N GLN A 158 2.96 -6.24 -16.63
CA GLN A 158 3.28 -6.83 -17.93
C GLN A 158 4.30 -5.97 -18.68
N SER A 159 4.02 -4.68 -18.88
CA SER A 159 4.86 -3.73 -19.62
C SER A 159 5.98 -3.13 -18.78
N TRP A 160 5.88 -3.21 -17.44
CA TRP A 160 6.78 -2.62 -16.45
C TRP A 160 6.83 -1.09 -16.54
N ARG A 161 5.78 -0.49 -17.09
CA ARG A 161 5.59 0.95 -17.21
C ARG A 161 4.75 1.48 -16.05
N SER A 162 5.07 2.67 -15.59
CA SER A 162 4.22 3.40 -14.67
C SER A 162 2.93 3.83 -15.38
N ILE A 163 1.77 3.56 -14.78
CA ILE A 163 0.43 3.79 -15.35
C ILE A 163 -0.42 4.78 -14.54
N GLY A 164 0.05 5.17 -13.37
CA GLY A 164 -0.62 6.12 -12.50
C GLY A 164 0.15 6.33 -11.20
N VAL A 165 -0.43 7.12 -10.32
CA VAL A 165 0.06 7.35 -8.97
C VAL A 165 -1.06 7.15 -7.97
N MET A 166 -0.69 6.83 -6.74
CA MET A 166 -1.58 6.90 -5.60
C MET A 166 -0.97 7.87 -4.60
N PHE A 167 -1.65 9.00 -4.42
CA PHE A 167 -1.33 9.92 -3.34
C PHE A 167 -1.84 9.35 -2.02
N ILE A 168 -1.06 9.50 -0.96
CA ILE A 168 -1.45 9.10 0.39
C ILE A 168 -1.47 10.38 1.24
N ALA A 169 -2.63 10.72 1.79
CA ALA A 169 -2.81 11.94 2.58
C ALA A 169 -2.20 11.76 3.98
N THR A 170 -0.87 11.72 4.03
CA THR A 170 -0.07 11.74 5.26
C THR A 170 0.79 12.99 5.28
N GLY A 171 0.90 13.63 6.44
CA GLY A 171 1.79 14.76 6.67
C GLY A 171 2.66 14.46 7.88
N SER A 172 3.98 14.51 7.70
CA SER A 172 4.97 14.10 8.72
C SER A 172 4.74 12.67 9.24
N GLY A 173 4.26 11.77 8.38
CA GLY A 173 3.92 10.39 8.71
C GLY A 173 2.58 10.18 9.42
N GLU A 174 1.81 11.24 9.71
CA GLU A 174 0.48 11.16 10.31
C GLU A 174 -0.62 11.35 9.27
N ALA A 175 -1.75 10.66 9.38
CA ALA A 175 -2.86 10.82 8.45
C ALA A 175 -3.46 12.25 8.54
N ILE A 176 -3.71 12.87 7.39
CA ILE A 176 -4.37 14.17 7.27
C ILE A 176 -5.88 13.97 7.12
N GLU A 177 -6.66 14.57 8.02
CA GLU A 177 -8.12 14.48 8.02
C GLU A 177 -8.73 15.87 8.31
N PRO A 178 -9.59 16.41 7.43
CA PRO A 178 -9.92 15.87 6.10
C PRO A 178 -8.73 16.07 5.12
N PRO A 179 -8.57 15.17 4.14
CA PRO A 179 -7.56 15.35 3.10
C PRO A 179 -7.89 16.55 2.20
N PRO A 180 -6.88 17.18 1.57
CA PRO A 180 -7.10 18.34 0.73
C PRO A 180 -7.85 17.98 -0.56
N PRO A 181 -8.86 18.74 -0.99
CA PRO A 181 -9.55 18.47 -2.26
C PRO A 181 -8.58 18.67 -3.43
N VAL A 182 -8.90 18.07 -4.58
CA VAL A 182 -8.22 18.39 -5.84
C VAL A 182 -8.57 19.84 -6.23
N TYR A 183 -9.85 20.19 -6.16
CA TYR A 183 -10.34 21.54 -6.43
C TYR A 183 -11.60 21.85 -5.65
N ASP A 184 -11.84 23.14 -5.44
CA ASP A 184 -13.08 23.68 -4.87
C ASP A 184 -13.61 24.77 -5.81
N GLY A 185 -14.68 24.46 -6.57
CA GLY A 185 -15.08 25.30 -7.70
C GLY A 185 -14.04 25.25 -8.83
N ASP A 186 -13.70 26.41 -9.38
CA ASP A 186 -12.71 26.51 -10.47
C ASP A 186 -11.25 26.54 -9.97
N GLU A 187 -11.01 26.52 -8.65
CA GLU A 187 -9.69 26.75 -8.05
C GLU A 187 -8.97 25.43 -7.74
N ALA A 188 -7.75 25.27 -8.29
CA ALA A 188 -6.90 24.09 -8.06
C ALA A 188 -6.19 24.20 -6.71
N VAL A 189 -6.67 23.45 -5.71
CA VAL A 189 -6.14 23.51 -4.33
C VAL A 189 -4.80 22.80 -4.21
N TRP A 190 -4.54 21.78 -5.04
CA TRP A 190 -3.31 21.00 -4.99
C TRP A 190 -2.05 21.80 -5.40
N GLN A 191 -2.21 22.90 -6.13
CA GLN A 191 -1.08 23.75 -6.54
C GLN A 191 -0.58 24.64 -5.41
N GLU A 192 -1.49 25.13 -4.55
CA GLU A 192 -1.14 26.05 -3.46
C GLU A 192 -0.22 25.39 -2.43
N GLN A 193 -0.35 24.07 -2.24
CA GLN A 193 0.47 23.30 -1.30
C GLN A 193 1.93 23.13 -1.73
N GLN A 194 2.26 23.37 -3.00
CA GLN A 194 3.64 23.28 -3.47
C GLN A 194 4.45 24.55 -3.17
N VAL A 195 3.81 25.67 -2.81
CA VAL A 195 4.44 26.99 -2.82
C VAL A 195 4.81 27.49 -1.41
N ASP A 196 4.17 26.98 -0.36
CA ASP A 196 4.41 27.44 1.00
C ASP A 196 5.07 26.36 1.87
N GLU A 197 6.39 26.51 2.04
CA GLU A 197 7.06 26.15 3.30
C GLU A 197 6.21 26.72 4.43
N TYR A 198 5.52 25.87 5.21
CA TYR A 198 4.70 26.24 6.35
C TYR A 198 5.52 27.11 7.32
N VAL A 199 5.55 28.43 7.08
CA VAL A 199 6.04 29.40 8.03
C VAL A 199 4.97 29.45 9.10
N VAL A 200 5.20 28.71 10.18
CA VAL A 200 4.41 28.79 11.41
C VAL A 200 4.61 30.20 11.96
N ASP A 201 3.85 31.17 11.46
CA ASP A 201 3.88 32.53 11.95
C ASP A 201 3.06 32.58 13.25
N GLU A 202 3.74 32.28 14.36
CA GLU A 202 3.33 32.73 15.69
C GLU A 202 3.34 34.26 15.70
N GLN A 203 2.25 34.88 15.25
CA GLN A 203 2.05 36.31 15.50
C GLN A 203 0.61 36.64 15.90
N GLN A 204 0.46 36.67 17.21
CA GLN A 204 -0.54 37.43 17.95
C GLN A 204 -0.81 38.79 17.28
N SER A 205 -2.04 39.06 16.90
CA SER A 205 -2.53 40.44 16.94
C SER A 205 -4.02 40.48 17.25
N ALA A 206 -4.31 41.11 18.38
CA ALA A 206 -5.64 41.34 18.90
C ALA A 206 -6.37 42.44 18.11
N GLY A 207 -7.64 42.18 17.83
CA GLY A 207 -8.70 43.18 17.79
C GLY A 207 -9.14 43.64 16.40
N ASP A 208 -10.36 43.25 16.00
CA ASP A 208 -11.39 44.25 15.65
C ASP A 208 -12.80 43.62 15.75
N THR A 209 -13.76 44.44 16.15
CA THR A 209 -15.15 44.10 16.46
C THR A 209 -16.09 44.69 15.40
N GLY A 210 -16.91 43.83 14.78
CA GLY A 210 -18.05 44.21 13.95
C GLY A 210 -18.06 43.42 12.64
N THR A 211 -19.15 42.87 12.12
CA THR A 211 -20.57 43.14 12.34
C THR A 211 -21.31 41.90 11.84
N SER A 212 -22.29 41.41 12.61
CA SER A 212 -23.25 40.39 12.16
C SER A 212 -24.01 40.85 10.93
N ASP A 213 -24.13 39.97 9.94
CA ASP A 213 -25.33 39.85 9.11
C ASP A 213 -25.42 38.43 8.50
N GLY A 214 -26.40 37.66 9.00
CA GLY A 214 -27.15 36.62 8.29
C GLY A 214 -26.42 35.45 7.63
N SER A 215 -26.04 34.43 8.42
CA SER A 215 -25.78 33.08 7.89
C SER A 215 -27.07 32.28 7.90
N ASP A 216 -27.69 32.13 6.72
CA ASP A 216 -28.69 31.10 6.45
C ASP A 216 -27.91 29.78 6.31
N ASP A 217 -28.13 28.86 7.25
CA ASP A 217 -27.51 27.53 7.30
C ASP A 217 -28.14 26.57 6.26
N SER A 218 -27.92 26.84 4.97
CA SER A 218 -27.98 25.77 3.96
C SER A 218 -26.58 25.19 3.81
N HIS A 219 -26.40 23.96 4.29
CA HIS A 219 -25.33 23.08 3.86
C HIS A 219 -25.53 22.76 2.37
N ASP A 220 -25.36 23.76 1.52
CA ASP A 220 -25.22 23.58 0.09
C ASP A 220 -23.88 22.88 -0.09
N GLN A 221 -23.97 21.56 -0.29
CA GLN A 221 -22.90 20.77 -0.88
C GLN A 221 -22.38 21.58 -2.06
N GLN A 222 -21.16 22.10 -1.96
CA GLN A 222 -20.54 22.84 -3.07
C GLN A 222 -20.52 21.88 -4.26
N PRO A 223 -21.41 22.06 -5.26
CA PRO A 223 -21.62 21.05 -6.29
C PRO A 223 -20.36 20.86 -7.14
N ASP A 224 -19.44 21.81 -7.06
CA ASP A 224 -18.21 21.89 -7.84
C ASP A 224 -16.95 21.53 -7.03
N ARG A 225 -17.08 20.97 -5.81
CA ARG A 225 -15.94 20.46 -5.05
C ARG A 225 -15.60 19.04 -5.46
N CYS A 226 -14.33 18.78 -5.76
CA CYS A 226 -13.82 17.44 -6.04
C CYS A 226 -12.79 17.00 -5.00
N SER A 227 -13.13 15.94 -4.26
CA SER A 227 -12.31 15.33 -3.22
C SER A 227 -12.49 13.81 -3.28
N PRO A 228 -11.89 13.11 -4.27
CA PRO A 228 -12.13 11.69 -4.52
C PRO A 228 -11.40 10.73 -3.55
N TRP A 229 -11.00 11.23 -2.38
CA TRP A 229 -10.26 10.47 -1.37
C TRP A 229 -11.09 9.33 -0.78
N HIS A 230 -10.45 8.17 -0.65
CA HIS A 230 -11.03 6.98 -0.05
C HIS A 230 -10.00 6.30 0.86
N TYR A 231 -10.45 5.37 1.69
CA TYR A 231 -9.61 4.49 2.47
C TYR A 231 -9.95 3.04 2.16
N HIS A 232 -8.97 2.15 2.27
CA HIS A 232 -9.21 0.72 2.24
C HIS A 232 -9.56 0.23 3.65
N ALA A 233 -10.68 -0.49 3.74
CA ALA A 233 -11.15 -1.15 4.96
C ALA A 233 -11.12 -2.69 4.82
N GLY A 234 -10.92 -3.19 3.61
CA GLY A 234 -10.68 -4.59 3.33
C GLY A 234 -9.34 -5.06 3.86
N LEU A 235 -9.28 -6.33 4.27
CA LEU A 235 -8.08 -6.95 4.80
C LEU A 235 -6.87 -6.87 3.85
N PRO A 236 -7.00 -7.03 2.51
CA PRO A 236 -5.84 -6.91 1.62
C PRO A 236 -5.13 -5.56 1.73
N GLY A 237 -5.84 -4.45 1.52
CA GLY A 237 -5.27 -3.11 1.63
C GLY A 237 -4.76 -2.77 3.02
N ARG A 238 -5.49 -3.17 4.08
CA ARG A 238 -5.06 -2.94 5.47
C ARG A 238 -3.82 -3.72 5.86
N ALA A 239 -3.72 -4.98 5.43
CA ALA A 239 -2.56 -5.82 5.70
C ALA A 239 -1.34 -5.38 4.89
N ALA A 240 -1.54 -4.92 3.65
CA ALA A 240 -0.49 -4.29 2.87
C ALA A 240 0.03 -3.03 3.58
N TRP A 241 -0.86 -2.18 4.11
CA TRP A 241 -0.45 -0.95 4.78
C TRP A 241 0.28 -1.24 6.10
N TRP A 242 -0.27 -2.15 6.89
CA TRP A 242 0.40 -2.67 8.07
C TRP A 242 1.79 -3.23 7.72
N TYR A 243 1.91 -4.02 6.65
CA TYR A 243 3.18 -4.57 6.21
C TYR A 243 4.19 -3.47 5.88
N TYR A 244 3.77 -2.41 5.18
CA TYR A 244 4.61 -1.24 4.95
C TYR A 244 5.09 -0.61 6.26
N GLN A 245 4.19 -0.37 7.20
CA GLN A 245 4.52 0.24 8.49
C GLN A 245 5.56 -0.59 9.25
N GLN A 246 5.41 -1.92 9.24
CA GLN A 246 6.36 -2.80 9.89
C GLN A 246 7.70 -2.82 9.14
N VAL A 247 7.71 -3.11 7.85
CA VAL A 247 8.94 -3.38 7.10
C VAL A 247 9.73 -2.11 6.79
N TYR A 248 9.03 -1.05 6.38
CA TYR A 248 9.66 0.17 5.90
C TYR A 248 9.55 1.32 6.91
N GLY A 249 8.46 1.36 7.70
CA GLY A 249 8.31 2.31 8.81
C GLY A 249 9.04 1.89 10.10
N GLN A 250 9.51 0.64 10.18
CA GLN A 250 10.19 0.06 11.35
C GLN A 250 9.35 0.07 12.64
N GLU A 251 8.02 0.14 12.54
CA GLU A 251 7.11 0.20 13.72
C GLU A 251 7.17 -1.06 14.61
N TYR A 252 7.75 -2.17 14.11
CA TYR A 252 7.99 -3.36 14.93
C TYR A 252 8.92 -3.06 16.12
N GLU A 253 9.77 -2.04 16.02
CA GLU A 253 10.69 -1.62 17.10
C GLU A 253 9.94 -1.04 18.29
N ASP A 254 8.79 -0.41 18.04
CA ASP A 254 7.92 0.17 19.06
C ASP A 254 6.92 -0.86 19.62
N GLY A 255 6.91 -2.09 19.08
CA GLY A 255 6.07 -3.20 19.55
C GLY A 255 4.61 -3.11 19.13
N THR A 256 4.25 -2.20 18.22
CA THR A 256 2.89 -2.08 17.69
C THR A 256 2.71 -3.04 16.52
N LEU A 257 2.01 -4.15 16.76
CA LEU A 257 1.79 -5.21 15.77
C LEU A 257 0.32 -5.34 15.31
N SER A 258 -0.54 -4.36 15.64
CA SER A 258 -1.95 -4.40 15.26
C SER A 258 -2.19 -3.92 13.83
N VAL A 259 -3.03 -4.64 13.09
CA VAL A 259 -3.48 -4.22 11.76
C VAL A 259 -4.48 -3.07 11.96
N PRO A 260 -4.26 -1.88 11.38
CA PRO A 260 -5.13 -0.73 11.62
C PRO A 260 -6.54 -0.98 11.08
N CYS A 261 -7.56 -0.25 11.56
CA CYS A 261 -8.94 -0.45 11.10
C CYS A 261 -9.17 -0.08 9.64
N ARG A 262 -8.38 0.86 9.11
CA ARG A 262 -8.37 1.31 7.72
C ARG A 262 -6.98 1.84 7.37
N THR A 263 -6.69 1.97 6.08
CA THR A 263 -5.52 2.72 5.61
C THR A 263 -5.73 4.23 5.84
N PRO A 264 -4.68 5.06 5.72
CA PRO A 264 -4.86 6.49 5.49
C PRO A 264 -5.71 6.75 4.24
N CYS A 265 -6.19 7.99 4.12
CA CYS A 265 -6.86 8.45 2.91
C CYS A 265 -5.89 8.43 1.73
N MET A 266 -6.37 7.91 0.60
CA MET A 266 -5.61 7.80 -0.64
C MET A 266 -6.43 8.26 -1.83
N LEU A 267 -5.72 8.67 -2.88
CA LEU A 267 -6.28 9.18 -4.12
C LEU A 267 -5.46 8.64 -5.29
N HIS A 268 -6.10 7.82 -6.12
CA HIS A 268 -5.53 7.35 -7.38
C HIS A 268 -5.65 8.44 -8.45
N VAL A 269 -4.61 8.59 -9.27
CA VAL A 269 -4.62 9.42 -10.49
C VAL A 269 -3.96 8.63 -11.61
N TRP A 270 -4.74 8.20 -12.59
CA TRP A 270 -4.26 7.43 -13.73
C TRP A 270 -3.66 8.33 -14.83
N SER A 271 -2.48 7.98 -15.34
CA SER A 271 -1.90 8.68 -16.49
C SER A 271 -2.49 8.18 -17.82
N VAL A 272 -2.89 6.91 -17.86
CA VAL A 272 -3.61 6.30 -18.99
C VAL A 272 -5.12 6.55 -18.92
N ASP A 273 -5.83 6.33 -20.03
CA ASP A 273 -7.28 6.51 -20.05
C ASP A 273 -7.97 5.45 -19.18
N HIS A 274 -8.99 5.89 -18.43
CA HIS A 274 -9.78 5.02 -17.57
C HIS A 274 -11.28 5.21 -17.86
N PRO A 275 -12.04 4.14 -18.12
CA PRO A 275 -13.44 4.27 -18.54
C PRO A 275 -14.38 4.84 -17.46
N GLU A 276 -14.01 4.70 -16.18
CA GLU A 276 -14.81 5.21 -15.06
C GLU A 276 -14.50 6.66 -14.67
N SER A 277 -13.21 6.98 -14.44
CA SER A 277 -12.69 8.32 -14.20
C SER A 277 -11.17 8.24 -14.09
N VAL A 278 -10.46 9.36 -14.28
CA VAL A 278 -9.04 9.49 -13.91
C VAL A 278 -8.77 9.19 -12.42
N TYR A 279 -9.78 9.33 -11.55
CA TYR A 279 -9.70 9.04 -10.12
C TYR A 279 -10.27 7.68 -9.73
N ALA A 280 -10.49 6.78 -10.68
CA ALA A 280 -11.01 5.45 -10.40
C ALA A 280 -10.10 4.70 -9.42
N HIS A 281 -10.72 3.92 -8.54
CA HIS A 281 -10.02 3.14 -7.52
C HIS A 281 -9.26 1.96 -8.15
N ASP A 282 -9.93 1.18 -8.99
CA ASP A 282 -9.34 0.05 -9.69
C ASP A 282 -8.47 0.49 -10.87
N ALA A 283 -7.54 -0.37 -11.28
CA ALA A 283 -6.77 -0.15 -12.50
C ALA A 283 -7.66 -0.19 -13.75
N PRO A 284 -7.28 0.56 -14.81
CA PRO A 284 -7.99 0.49 -16.07
C PRO A 284 -7.95 -0.95 -16.62
N PRO A 285 -8.96 -1.40 -17.38
CA PRO A 285 -8.88 -2.68 -18.07
C PRO A 285 -7.63 -2.75 -18.97
N GLU A 286 -7.08 -3.95 -19.18
CA GLU A 286 -5.83 -4.18 -19.94
C GLU A 286 -5.83 -3.50 -21.33
N GLU A 287 -6.98 -3.47 -22.00
CA GLU A 287 -7.16 -2.81 -23.30
C GLU A 287 -6.88 -1.29 -23.30
N TYR A 288 -6.95 -0.64 -22.13
CA TYR A 288 -6.60 0.77 -21.93
C TYR A 288 -5.17 0.97 -21.39
N ARG A 289 -4.54 -0.09 -20.90
CA ARG A 289 -3.16 -0.08 -20.36
C ARG A 289 -2.11 -0.54 -21.36
N THR A 290 -2.51 -0.97 -22.55
CA THR A 290 -1.60 -1.49 -23.58
C THR A 290 -0.61 -0.41 -24.00
N GLN A 291 0.62 -0.52 -23.50
CA GLN A 291 1.74 0.36 -23.82
C GLN A 291 2.88 -0.45 -24.42
N GLU A 292 3.79 0.22 -25.12
CA GLU A 292 5.06 -0.40 -25.49
C GLU A 292 5.83 -0.73 -24.18
N PRO A 293 6.23 -2.00 -23.98
CA PRO A 293 7.00 -2.38 -22.81
C PRO A 293 8.23 -1.50 -22.60
N ALA A 294 8.74 -1.47 -21.37
CA ALA A 294 10.02 -0.83 -21.10
C ALA A 294 11.12 -1.45 -21.98
N ASP A 295 11.90 -0.61 -22.67
CA ASP A 295 13.02 -1.08 -23.50
C ASP A 295 14.05 -1.85 -22.67
N GLU A 296 14.28 -1.38 -21.45
CA GLU A 296 15.15 -2.00 -20.45
C GLU A 296 14.48 -1.91 -19.07
N PRO A 297 14.69 -2.91 -18.20
CA PRO A 297 14.11 -2.93 -16.86
C PRO A 297 14.68 -1.84 -15.93
N GLY A 298 15.89 -1.35 -16.24
CA GLY A 298 16.61 -0.34 -15.45
C GLY A 298 17.31 -0.91 -14.21
N PHE A 299 17.41 -2.23 -14.08
CA PHE A 299 18.19 -2.93 -13.05
C PHE A 299 18.68 -4.28 -13.59
N GLU A 300 19.61 -4.93 -12.88
CA GLU A 300 20.15 -6.23 -13.28
C GLU A 300 19.10 -7.35 -13.10
N THR A 301 18.57 -7.88 -14.21
CA THR A 301 17.67 -9.05 -14.23
C THR A 301 17.77 -9.77 -15.57
N ASP A 302 17.44 -11.06 -15.58
CA ASP A 302 17.34 -11.88 -16.81
C ASP A 302 15.91 -11.87 -17.41
N ALA A 303 14.95 -11.24 -16.73
CA ALA A 303 13.56 -11.16 -17.17
C ALA A 303 13.32 -9.99 -18.14
N GLU A 304 12.39 -10.17 -19.07
CA GLU A 304 12.12 -9.25 -20.18
C GLU A 304 10.73 -8.58 -20.04
N PRO A 305 10.64 -7.23 -19.95
CA PRO A 305 9.37 -6.52 -19.98
C PRO A 305 8.51 -6.90 -21.20
N GLY A 306 7.22 -7.10 -20.98
CA GLY A 306 6.25 -7.54 -21.99
C GLY A 306 6.22 -9.06 -22.23
N THR A 307 7.21 -9.81 -21.71
CA THR A 307 7.24 -11.28 -21.78
C THR A 307 7.10 -11.90 -20.39
N ASP A 308 7.85 -11.38 -19.42
CA ASP A 308 7.82 -11.81 -18.02
C ASP A 308 7.04 -10.80 -17.16
N GLU A 309 6.33 -11.30 -16.16
CA GLU A 309 5.62 -10.45 -15.21
C GLU A 309 6.57 -9.87 -14.16
N LEU A 310 6.43 -8.58 -13.85
CA LEU A 310 7.13 -7.94 -12.75
C LEU A 310 6.63 -8.53 -11.43
N GLY A 311 7.52 -9.21 -10.73
CA GLY A 311 7.21 -9.90 -9.48
C GLY A 311 8.40 -10.01 -8.55
N TRP A 312 8.19 -10.60 -7.37
CA TRP A 312 9.24 -10.82 -6.37
C TRP A 312 10.42 -11.65 -6.89
N ASP A 313 10.19 -12.55 -7.84
CA ASP A 313 11.24 -13.38 -8.45
C ASP A 313 12.10 -12.62 -9.48
N VAL A 314 11.66 -11.42 -9.87
CA VAL A 314 12.27 -10.59 -10.91
C VAL A 314 13.03 -9.41 -10.30
N VAL A 315 12.47 -8.78 -9.25
CA VAL A 315 13.10 -7.62 -8.60
C VAL A 315 14.38 -8.01 -7.85
N PRO A 316 15.34 -7.08 -7.65
CA PRO A 316 16.57 -7.36 -6.91
C PRO A 316 16.29 -7.90 -5.50
N ASP A 317 17.06 -8.89 -5.06
CA ASP A 317 16.96 -9.51 -3.72
C ASP A 317 16.97 -8.48 -2.57
N SER A 318 17.68 -7.36 -2.74
CA SER A 318 17.73 -6.28 -1.75
C SER A 318 16.40 -5.53 -1.53
N LEU A 319 15.45 -5.70 -2.44
CA LEU A 319 14.10 -5.14 -2.35
C LEU A 319 13.08 -6.15 -1.86
N VAL A 320 13.40 -7.44 -1.94
CA VAL A 320 12.58 -8.50 -1.37
C VAL A 320 12.77 -8.45 0.14
N PRO A 321 11.73 -8.12 0.93
CA PRO A 321 11.95 -7.95 2.36
C PRO A 321 12.36 -9.28 3.00
N GLU A 322 13.38 -9.23 3.86
CA GLU A 322 13.78 -10.39 4.65
C GLU A 322 12.59 -10.80 5.52
N ARG A 323 11.95 -11.92 5.19
CA ARG A 323 10.81 -12.41 5.98
C ARG A 323 11.33 -12.74 7.39
N PRO A 324 10.70 -12.21 8.45
CA PRO A 324 11.07 -12.59 9.81
C PRO A 324 11.03 -14.12 9.91
N GLU A 325 12.10 -14.74 10.43
CA GLU A 325 12.08 -16.19 10.69
C GLU A 325 10.83 -16.50 11.53
N GLU A 326 10.13 -17.61 11.26
CA GLU A 326 8.93 -18.01 12.02
C GLU A 326 9.15 -18.07 13.55
N ARG A 327 10.41 -18.14 14.00
CA ARG A 327 10.81 -18.07 15.40
C ARG A 327 10.59 -16.69 16.03
N SER A 328 10.77 -15.60 15.29
CA SER A 328 10.66 -14.23 15.82
C SER A 328 9.22 -13.90 16.22
N PHE A 329 8.23 -14.33 15.43
CA PHE A 329 6.81 -14.14 15.77
C PHE A 329 6.36 -14.94 17.01
N LEU A 330 7.00 -16.08 17.30
CA LEU A 330 6.67 -16.91 18.46
C LEU A 330 7.32 -16.42 19.76
N GLU A 331 8.47 -15.74 19.70
CA GLU A 331 9.10 -15.18 20.90
C GLU A 331 8.41 -13.90 21.42
N PHE A 332 7.75 -13.13 20.55
CA PHE A 332 6.94 -11.97 20.95
C PHE A 332 5.61 -12.33 21.62
N ARG A 333 5.17 -13.59 21.54
CA ARG A 333 3.95 -14.10 22.21
C ARG A 333 4.19 -14.57 23.66
N ARG A 334 5.34 -14.27 24.27
CA ARG A 334 5.67 -14.64 25.65
C ARG A 334 5.74 -13.47 26.61
#